data_AF-A0AAN7B444-F1
#
_entry.id   AF-A0AAN7B444-F1
#
_cell.length_a   1.000
_cell.length_b   1.000
_cell.length_c   1.000
_cell.angle_alpha   90.00
_cell.angle_beta   90.00
_cell.angle_gamma   90.00
#
_symmetry.space_group_name_H-M   'P 1'
#
loop_
_entity.id
_entity.type
_entity.pdbx_description
1 polymer ?
#
loop_
_entity_poly.entity_id
_entity_poly.type
_entity_poly.pdbx_seq_one_letter_code
_entity_poly.pdbx_strand_id
1 'polypeptide(L)'
;LRRLCLMLPFELTKSLVRHTLAYDMMQSTRPETYSADAKGVYAVGISIKHRNGKFLTGNEICAIVLLIKAYADAAEVYFNNGKKWNPKDPSDDVHRIDEQFRSKLTGLDEPPRWANSASTIPKLRALVQVLEELAAAAARAGRLDVPLTQSPLMVGCTQRPIDETVRQHIPASGLHSTTATYGLMLCAIQFHGKGKIVPESIAVPILATCEPEDLADGERLVTTLAQSLVNQTSFNIIELGGTKDS
;
A
#
# COMPACT_ATOMS: atom_id res chain seq x y z
N LEU A 1 11.08 15.11 17.49
CA LEU A 1 11.06 13.68 17.92
C LEU A 1 10.50 13.39 19.32
N ARG A 2 11.12 13.76 20.48
CA ARG A 2 10.61 13.37 21.83
C ARG A 2 9.15 13.76 22.09
N ARG A 3 8.75 14.96 21.67
CA ARG A 3 7.35 15.44 21.72
C ARG A 3 6.41 14.54 20.92
N LEU A 4 6.77 14.20 19.68
CA LEU A 4 5.96 13.36 18.78
C LEU A 4 5.75 11.94 19.33
N CYS A 5 6.78 11.35 19.95
CA CYS A 5 6.63 10.04 20.60
C CYS A 5 5.64 10.04 21.77
N LEU A 6 5.53 11.16 22.50
CA LEU A 6 4.57 11.31 23.60
C LEU A 6 3.14 11.58 23.12
N MET A 7 2.99 12.01 21.87
CA MET A 7 1.69 12.28 21.26
C MET A 7 1.02 10.99 20.77
N LEU A 8 1.79 10.01 20.30
CA LEU A 8 1.24 8.75 19.77
C LEU A 8 0.50 7.93 20.85
N PRO A 9 -0.80 7.63 20.66
CA PRO A 9 -1.52 6.73 21.55
C PRO A 9 -0.86 5.34 21.61
N PHE A 10 -0.79 4.76 22.80
CA PHE A 10 -0.08 3.50 23.03
C PHE A 10 -0.68 2.32 22.24
N GLU A 11 -2.01 2.19 22.23
CA GLU A 11 -2.68 1.12 21.47
C GLU A 11 -2.49 1.30 19.96
N LEU A 12 -2.51 2.54 19.46
CA LEU A 12 -2.25 2.82 18.05
C LEU A 12 -0.81 2.48 17.67
N THR A 13 0.15 2.78 18.54
CA THR A 13 1.56 2.40 18.38
C THR A 13 1.73 0.88 18.31
N LYS A 14 1.04 0.12 19.17
CA LYS A 14 1.05 -1.35 19.10
C LYS A 14 0.52 -1.85 17.76
N SER A 15 -0.59 -1.30 17.28
CA SER A 15 -1.19 -1.68 16.01
C SER A 15 -0.26 -1.41 14.81
N LEU A 16 0.47 -0.29 14.84
CA LEU A 16 1.48 0.04 13.83
C LEU A 16 2.64 -0.95 13.85
N VAL A 17 3.26 -1.15 15.02
CA VAL A 17 4.43 -2.05 15.18
C VAL A 17 4.09 -3.50 14.83
N ARG A 18 2.86 -3.94 15.11
CA ARG A 18 2.38 -5.30 14.79
C ARG A 18 1.86 -5.44 13.37
N HIS A 19 1.75 -4.35 12.61
CA HIS A 19 1.11 -4.29 11.30
C HIS A 19 -0.36 -4.74 11.30
N THR A 20 -1.05 -4.61 12.43
CA THR A 20 -2.45 -5.03 12.61
C THR A 20 -3.45 -3.88 12.53
N LEU A 21 -3.01 -2.70 12.08
CA LEU A 21 -3.82 -1.47 12.07
C LEU A 21 -5.21 -1.66 11.42
N ALA A 22 -5.28 -2.21 10.21
CA ALA A 22 -6.57 -2.41 9.53
C ALA A 22 -7.48 -3.37 10.29
N TYR A 23 -6.91 -4.41 10.91
CA TYR A 23 -7.66 -5.37 11.73
C TYR A 23 -8.18 -4.72 13.02
N ASP A 24 -7.31 -4.05 13.77
CA ASP A 24 -7.64 -3.47 15.08
C ASP A 24 -8.71 -2.37 14.97
N MET A 25 -8.69 -1.58 13.89
CA MET A 25 -9.69 -0.54 13.64
C MET A 25 -11.10 -1.08 13.35
N MET A 26 -11.21 -2.35 12.96
CA MET A 26 -12.49 -3.03 12.69
C MET A 26 -13.02 -3.79 13.91
N GLN A 27 -12.29 -3.82 15.02
CA GLN A 27 -12.75 -4.47 16.25
C GLN A 27 -13.59 -3.54 17.11
N SER A 28 -14.37 -4.10 18.03
CA SER A 28 -15.19 -3.35 18.98
C SER A 28 -14.35 -2.46 19.91
N THR A 29 -13.15 -2.91 20.26
CA THR A 29 -12.17 -2.19 21.07
C THR A 29 -11.10 -1.54 20.17
N ARG A 30 -11.53 -0.73 19.21
CA ARG A 30 -10.59 -0.04 18.30
C ARG A 30 -9.71 0.96 19.06
N PRO A 31 -8.43 1.14 18.65
CA PRO A 31 -7.57 2.17 19.23
C PRO A 31 -8.18 3.57 19.09
N GLU A 32 -7.89 4.45 20.05
CA GLU A 32 -8.17 5.87 19.90
C GLU A 32 -7.27 6.46 18.79
N THR A 33 -7.85 7.35 17.99
CA THR A 33 -7.18 7.97 16.84
C THR A 33 -7.35 9.49 16.90
N TYR A 34 -6.53 10.20 16.15
CA TYR A 34 -6.74 11.63 15.94
C TYR A 34 -7.98 11.88 15.08
N SER A 35 -8.48 13.12 15.15
CA SER A 35 -9.61 13.56 14.34
C SER A 35 -9.27 13.52 12.85
N ALA A 36 -10.26 13.22 12.02
CA ALA A 36 -10.10 13.06 10.58
C ALA A 36 -9.85 14.41 9.84
N ASP A 37 -10.27 15.52 10.46
CA ASP A 37 -10.02 16.89 10.00
C ASP A 37 -8.63 17.42 10.40
N ALA A 38 -7.88 16.66 11.21
CA ALA A 38 -6.53 17.03 11.60
C ALA A 38 -5.59 17.00 10.38
N LYS A 39 -4.53 17.79 10.48
CA LYS A 39 -3.35 17.73 9.60
C LYS A 39 -2.30 16.85 10.26
N GLY A 40 -1.47 16.22 9.47
CA GLY A 40 -0.37 15.41 10.00
C GLY A 40 -0.19 14.10 9.24
N VAL A 41 0.12 13.05 10.00
CA VAL A 41 0.55 11.76 9.47
C VAL A 41 -0.59 10.76 9.58
N TYR A 42 -0.77 9.97 8.54
CA TYR A 42 -1.76 8.91 8.46
C TYR A 42 -1.12 7.62 7.97
N ALA A 43 -1.77 6.50 8.28
CA ALA A 43 -1.42 5.19 7.77
C ALA A 43 -2.64 4.55 7.13
N VAL A 44 -2.42 3.79 6.07
CA VAL A 44 -3.46 3.09 5.32
C VAL A 44 -3.10 1.62 5.25
N GLY A 45 -3.89 0.78 5.90
CA GLY A 45 -3.81 -0.67 5.77
C GLY A 45 -4.74 -1.20 4.68
N ILE A 46 -4.47 -2.42 4.23
CA ILE A 46 -5.34 -3.14 3.29
C ILE A 46 -6.05 -4.24 4.07
N SER A 47 -7.37 -4.29 3.94
CA SER A 47 -8.19 -5.41 4.40
C SER A 47 -8.98 -5.99 3.24
N ILE A 48 -9.56 -7.18 3.44
CA ILE A 48 -10.46 -7.79 2.46
C ILE A 48 -11.89 -7.66 2.96
N LYS A 49 -12.77 -7.19 2.08
CA LYS A 49 -14.20 -7.06 2.37
C LYS A 49 -14.76 -8.36 2.95
N HIS A 50 -15.60 -8.23 3.98
CA HIS A 50 -16.19 -9.34 4.72
C HIS A 50 -15.21 -10.20 5.55
N ARG A 51 -13.95 -9.75 5.74
CA ARG A 51 -12.98 -10.43 6.63
C ARG A 51 -12.68 -9.67 7.93
N ASN A 52 -13.52 -8.71 8.30
CA ASN A 52 -13.42 -7.95 9.55
C ASN A 52 -12.02 -7.34 9.79
N GLY A 53 -11.52 -6.61 8.80
CA GLY A 53 -10.20 -5.96 8.86
C GLY A 53 -9.01 -6.90 8.60
N LYS A 54 -9.24 -8.21 8.43
CA LYS A 54 -8.18 -9.14 8.05
C LYS A 54 -7.78 -8.99 6.58
N PHE A 55 -6.53 -9.30 6.33
CA PHE A 55 -5.87 -9.26 5.04
C PHE A 55 -6.05 -10.58 4.27
N LEU A 56 -5.19 -10.79 3.28
CA LEU A 56 -5.08 -12.00 2.48
C LEU A 56 -4.65 -13.21 3.32
N THR A 57 -4.91 -14.40 2.80
CA THR A 57 -4.28 -15.64 3.27
C THR A 57 -2.86 -15.78 2.70
N GLY A 58 -2.05 -16.68 3.24
CA GLY A 58 -0.72 -16.97 2.70
C GLY A 58 -0.77 -17.45 1.24
N ASN A 59 -1.74 -18.30 0.90
CA ASN A 59 -1.93 -18.80 -0.46
C ASN A 59 -2.33 -17.69 -1.44
N GLU A 60 -3.21 -16.78 -1.02
CA GLU A 60 -3.56 -15.60 -1.82
C GLU A 60 -2.34 -14.70 -2.02
N ILE A 61 -1.52 -14.47 -0.98
CA ILE A 61 -0.29 -13.68 -1.10
C ILE A 61 0.66 -14.30 -2.12
N CYS A 62 0.87 -15.63 -2.12
CA CYS A 62 1.68 -16.31 -3.13
C CYS A 62 1.17 -16.04 -4.56
N ALA A 63 -0.14 -16.06 -4.77
CA ALA A 63 -0.71 -15.75 -6.08
C ALA A 63 -0.50 -14.28 -6.48
N ILE A 64 -0.63 -13.35 -5.54
CA ILE A 64 -0.36 -11.92 -5.79
C ILE A 64 1.12 -11.68 -6.09
N VAL A 65 2.04 -12.37 -5.40
CA VAL A 65 3.48 -12.32 -5.68
C VAL A 65 3.77 -12.66 -7.15
N LEU A 66 3.18 -13.74 -7.68
CA LEU A 66 3.37 -14.15 -9.07
C LEU A 66 2.88 -13.08 -10.05
N LEU A 67 1.73 -12.46 -9.78
CA LEU A 67 1.18 -11.39 -10.61
C LEU A 67 2.07 -10.15 -10.61
N ILE A 68 2.55 -9.71 -9.44
CA ILE A 68 3.41 -8.53 -9.33
C ILE A 68 4.78 -8.78 -9.96
N LYS A 69 5.34 -9.99 -9.82
CA LYS A 69 6.58 -10.39 -10.51
C LYS A 69 6.42 -10.29 -12.03
N ALA A 70 5.38 -10.92 -12.58
CA ALA A 70 5.11 -10.89 -14.02
C ALA A 70 4.88 -9.45 -14.52
N TYR A 71 4.17 -8.63 -13.74
CA TYR A 71 3.96 -7.21 -14.05
C TYR A 71 5.30 -6.45 -14.11
N ALA A 72 6.17 -6.65 -13.11
CA ALA A 72 7.47 -5.98 -13.04
C ALA A 72 8.40 -6.42 -14.20
N ASP A 73 8.42 -7.71 -14.53
CA ASP A 73 9.20 -8.26 -15.64
C ASP A 73 8.69 -7.70 -16.98
N ALA A 74 7.38 -7.67 -17.21
CA ALA A 74 6.79 -7.09 -18.42
C ALA A 74 7.09 -5.58 -18.55
N ALA A 75 7.01 -4.83 -17.44
CA ALA A 75 7.37 -3.42 -17.42
C ALA A 75 8.86 -3.20 -17.74
N GLU A 76 9.75 -4.06 -17.24
CA GLU A 76 11.18 -4.01 -17.56
C GLU A 76 11.43 -4.22 -19.06
N VAL A 77 10.75 -5.20 -19.67
CA VAL A 77 10.86 -5.41 -21.12
C VAL A 77 10.34 -4.20 -21.90
N TYR A 78 9.23 -3.58 -21.49
CA TYR A 78 8.71 -2.35 -22.10
C TYR A 78 9.78 -1.24 -22.14
N PHE A 79 10.49 -0.99 -21.04
CA PHE A 79 11.55 0.01 -21.01
C PHE A 79 12.79 -0.40 -21.82
N ASN A 80 13.20 -1.67 -21.74
CA ASN A 80 14.33 -2.19 -22.51
C ASN A 80 14.07 -2.15 -24.02
N ASN A 81 12.81 -2.20 -24.45
CA ASN A 81 12.38 -2.06 -25.84
C ASN A 81 12.07 -0.61 -26.25
N GLY A 82 12.64 0.39 -25.55
CA GLY A 82 12.47 1.79 -25.90
C GLY A 82 11.05 2.33 -25.68
N LYS A 83 10.38 1.86 -24.62
CA LYS A 83 9.00 2.23 -24.23
C LYS A 83 7.96 1.79 -25.26
N LYS A 84 8.09 0.55 -25.74
CA LYS A 84 7.15 -0.07 -26.68
C LYS A 84 6.82 -1.47 -26.21
N TRP A 85 5.53 -1.79 -26.21
CA TRP A 85 5.09 -3.16 -26.02
C TRP A 85 5.53 -4.01 -27.21
N ASN A 86 6.11 -5.15 -26.92
CA ASN A 86 6.36 -6.17 -27.92
C ASN A 86 5.06 -6.97 -28.09
N PRO A 87 4.56 -7.17 -29.32
CA PRO A 87 3.34 -7.94 -29.57
C PRO A 87 3.37 -9.40 -29.07
N LYS A 88 4.56 -9.92 -28.72
CA LYS A 88 4.75 -11.27 -28.18
C LYS A 88 4.84 -11.33 -26.66
N ASP A 89 4.92 -10.19 -25.99
CA ASP A 89 5.08 -10.09 -24.53
C ASP A 89 3.71 -9.99 -23.83
N PRO A 90 3.62 -10.32 -22.53
CA PRO A 90 2.34 -10.40 -21.81
C PRO A 90 1.78 -9.02 -21.42
N SER A 91 1.64 -8.10 -22.38
CA SER A 91 1.05 -6.76 -22.16
C SER A 91 -0.41 -6.83 -21.71
N ASP A 92 -1.15 -7.86 -22.15
CA ASP A 92 -2.57 -8.00 -21.86
C ASP A 92 -2.86 -8.10 -20.35
N ASP A 93 -2.08 -8.87 -19.60
CA ASP A 93 -2.29 -8.99 -18.15
C ASP A 93 -1.85 -7.73 -17.40
N VAL A 94 -0.80 -7.03 -17.87
CA VAL A 94 -0.42 -5.71 -17.34
C VAL A 94 -1.56 -4.72 -17.48
N HIS A 95 -2.12 -4.60 -18.70
CA HIS A 95 -3.24 -3.70 -18.99
C HIS A 95 -4.46 -4.06 -18.16
N ARG A 96 -4.81 -5.35 -18.04
CA ARG A 96 -5.95 -5.79 -17.24
C ARG A 96 -5.77 -5.51 -15.75
N ILE A 97 -4.55 -5.61 -15.23
CA ILE A 97 -4.25 -5.18 -13.85
C ILE A 97 -4.38 -3.65 -13.74
N ASP A 98 -3.84 -2.89 -14.68
CA ASP A 98 -3.90 -1.42 -14.67
C ASP A 98 -5.30 -0.84 -14.81
N GLU A 99 -6.21 -1.56 -15.46
CA GLU A 99 -7.63 -1.22 -15.59
C GLU A 99 -8.41 -1.38 -14.30
N GLN A 100 -7.87 -2.07 -13.28
CA GLN A 100 -8.57 -2.19 -12.02
C GLN A 100 -8.75 -0.80 -11.38
N PHE A 101 -10.00 -0.54 -10.95
CA PHE A 101 -10.43 0.72 -10.36
C PHE A 101 -10.39 1.95 -11.28
N ARG A 102 -10.22 1.81 -12.59
CA ARG A 102 -10.37 2.92 -13.54
C ARG A 102 -11.18 2.55 -14.76
N SER A 103 -11.47 3.54 -15.59
CA SER A 103 -12.03 3.30 -16.93
C SER A 103 -11.05 2.48 -17.77
N LYS A 104 -11.60 1.67 -18.67
CA LYS A 104 -10.83 0.86 -19.61
C LYS A 104 -9.83 1.71 -20.40
N LEU A 105 -8.73 1.07 -20.77
CA LEU A 105 -7.71 1.68 -21.59
C LEU A 105 -8.23 1.95 -23.00
N THR A 106 -7.81 3.08 -23.55
CA THR A 106 -8.23 3.50 -24.90
C THR A 106 -7.23 3.10 -25.98
N GLY A 107 -6.03 2.64 -25.58
CA GLY A 107 -5.01 2.15 -26.51
C GLY A 107 -4.09 1.10 -25.90
N LEU A 108 -3.61 0.20 -26.76
CA LEU A 108 -2.64 -0.86 -26.40
C LEU A 108 -1.21 -0.33 -26.19
N ASP A 109 -0.95 0.95 -26.52
CA ASP A 109 0.37 1.58 -26.36
C ASP A 109 0.55 2.30 -25.02
N GLU A 110 -0.44 2.26 -24.13
CA GLU A 110 -0.33 2.92 -22.83
C GLU A 110 0.78 2.28 -21.97
N PRO A 111 1.65 3.09 -21.34
CA PRO A 111 2.72 2.59 -20.48
C PRO A 111 2.15 1.85 -19.25
N PRO A 112 2.92 0.95 -18.63
CA PRO A 112 2.50 0.27 -17.41
C PRO A 112 2.30 1.32 -16.31
N ARG A 113 1.05 1.52 -15.87
CA ARG A 113 0.62 2.61 -14.99
C ARG A 113 1.42 2.62 -13.69
N TRP A 114 1.56 1.45 -13.07
CA TRP A 114 2.25 1.29 -11.79
C TRP A 114 3.77 1.09 -11.93
N ALA A 115 4.30 1.12 -13.15
CA ALA A 115 5.72 1.16 -13.44
C ALA A 115 6.01 2.28 -14.45
N ASN A 116 5.54 3.50 -14.15
CA ASN A 116 5.66 4.64 -15.06
C ASN A 116 7.11 5.11 -15.35
N SER A 117 8.09 4.54 -14.66
CA SER A 117 9.52 4.74 -14.90
C SER A 117 10.29 3.44 -14.65
N ALA A 118 11.43 3.27 -15.34
CA ALA A 118 12.34 2.15 -15.08
C ALA A 118 12.83 2.11 -13.62
N SER A 119 12.98 3.29 -12.99
CA SER A 119 13.35 3.40 -11.57
C SER A 119 12.29 2.88 -10.60
N THR A 120 11.06 2.64 -11.05
CA THR A 120 9.99 2.07 -10.22
C THR A 120 10.07 0.54 -10.15
N ILE A 121 10.67 -0.13 -11.13
CA ILE A 121 10.76 -1.60 -11.20
C ILE A 121 11.47 -2.20 -9.97
N PRO A 122 12.65 -1.72 -9.53
CA PRO A 122 13.28 -2.24 -8.32
C PRO A 122 12.38 -2.16 -7.08
N LYS A 123 11.50 -1.16 -7.03
CA LYS A 123 10.56 -0.93 -5.92
C LYS A 123 9.44 -1.97 -5.93
N LEU A 124 8.95 -2.34 -7.11
CA LEU A 124 8.00 -3.44 -7.27
C LEU A 124 8.64 -4.78 -6.89
N ARG A 125 9.91 -5.01 -7.25
CA ARG A 125 10.65 -6.22 -6.85
C ARG A 125 10.88 -6.29 -5.33
N ALA A 126 11.09 -5.16 -4.67
CA ALA A 126 11.18 -5.13 -3.21
C ALA A 126 9.82 -5.37 -2.53
N LEU A 127 8.71 -4.85 -3.08
CA LEU A 127 7.37 -5.22 -2.62
C LEU A 127 7.14 -6.74 -2.69
N VAL A 128 7.58 -7.38 -3.78
CA VAL A 128 7.53 -8.83 -3.94
C VAL A 128 8.26 -9.55 -2.79
N GLN A 129 9.47 -9.13 -2.44
CA GLN A 129 10.25 -9.75 -1.35
C GLN A 129 9.50 -9.68 -0.01
N VAL A 130 8.92 -8.53 0.32
CA VAL A 130 8.11 -8.35 1.54
C VAL A 130 6.92 -9.31 1.57
N LEU A 131 6.22 -9.47 0.46
CA LEU A 131 5.07 -10.36 0.35
C LEU A 131 5.49 -11.84 0.45
N GLU A 132 6.62 -12.21 -0.15
CA GLU A 132 7.19 -13.56 -0.03
C GLU A 132 7.55 -13.90 1.42
N GLU A 133 8.14 -12.95 2.16
CA GLU A 133 8.43 -13.13 3.58
C GLU A 133 7.16 -13.32 4.41
N LEU A 134 6.11 -12.54 4.13
CA LEU A 134 4.82 -12.65 4.80
C LEU A 134 4.14 -14.01 4.52
N ALA A 135 4.16 -14.47 3.26
CA ALA A 135 3.66 -15.79 2.88
C ALA A 135 4.49 -16.91 3.53
N ALA A 136 5.82 -16.79 3.55
CA ALA A 136 6.70 -17.76 4.19
C ALA A 136 6.48 -17.82 5.70
N ALA A 137 6.22 -16.69 6.36
CA ALA A 137 5.85 -16.66 7.77
C ALA A 137 4.52 -17.37 8.03
N ALA A 138 3.51 -17.15 7.19
CA ALA A 138 2.24 -17.87 7.26
C ALA A 138 2.42 -19.38 7.05
N ALA A 139 3.29 -19.79 6.12
CA ALA A 139 3.64 -21.19 5.88
C ALA A 139 4.30 -21.83 7.10
N ARG A 140 5.32 -21.20 7.67
CA ARG A 140 6.00 -21.68 8.89
C ARG A 140 5.05 -21.82 10.08
N ALA A 141 4.04 -20.97 10.15
CA ALA A 141 3.01 -21.03 11.18
C ALA A 141 1.90 -22.07 10.89
N GLY A 142 1.91 -22.74 9.74
CA GLY A 142 0.85 -23.67 9.32
C GLY A 142 -0.49 -22.99 9.04
N ARG A 143 -0.47 -21.73 8.56
CA ARG A 143 -1.65 -20.85 8.43
C ARG A 143 -1.85 -20.33 7.01
N LEU A 144 -1.47 -21.10 5.99
CA LEU A 144 -1.56 -20.68 4.58
C LEU A 144 -2.98 -20.32 4.12
N ASP A 145 -4.00 -20.96 4.68
CA ASP A 145 -5.42 -20.73 4.33
C ASP A 145 -6.16 -19.84 5.33
N VAL A 146 -5.46 -19.29 6.33
CA VAL A 146 -6.06 -18.43 7.35
C VAL A 146 -5.82 -16.97 6.97
N PRO A 147 -6.87 -16.13 6.88
CA PRO A 147 -6.70 -14.70 6.65
C PRO A 147 -5.83 -14.07 7.74
N LEU A 148 -4.79 -13.35 7.32
CA LEU A 148 -3.83 -12.73 8.24
C LEU A 148 -4.44 -11.48 8.90
N THR A 149 -4.09 -11.23 10.15
CA THR A 149 -4.42 -9.95 10.82
C THR A 149 -3.43 -8.86 10.42
N GLN A 150 -2.23 -9.25 10.00
CA GLN A 150 -1.17 -8.36 9.56
C GLN A 150 -1.34 -7.98 8.08
N SER A 151 -1.16 -6.69 7.78
CA SER A 151 -1.14 -6.17 6.40
C SER A 151 -0.01 -5.15 6.25
N PRO A 152 0.70 -5.10 5.11
CA PRO A 152 1.59 -3.98 4.81
C PRO A 152 0.83 -2.64 4.89
N LEU A 153 1.48 -1.61 5.43
CA LEU A 153 0.88 -0.29 5.68
C LEU A 153 1.45 0.75 4.70
N MET A 154 0.65 1.63 4.14
CA MET A 154 1.18 2.83 3.46
C MET A 154 1.13 3.99 4.46
N VAL A 155 2.25 4.65 4.73
CA VAL A 155 2.29 5.86 5.56
C VAL A 155 2.38 7.08 4.66
N GLY A 156 1.63 8.13 4.98
CA GLY A 156 1.73 9.41 4.28
C GLY A 156 1.54 10.57 5.25
N CYS A 157 1.87 11.76 4.80
CA CYS A 157 1.68 12.98 5.57
C CYS A 157 0.99 14.07 4.73
N THR A 158 0.32 15.01 5.38
CA THR A 158 -0.44 16.06 4.71
C THR A 158 -0.62 17.30 5.57
N GLN A 159 -0.60 18.47 4.92
CA GLN A 159 -0.98 19.76 5.50
C GLN A 159 -2.45 20.12 5.26
N ARG A 160 -3.19 19.26 4.56
CA ARG A 160 -4.65 19.35 4.39
C ARG A 160 -5.33 18.40 5.40
N PRO A 161 -6.64 18.49 5.59
CA PRO A 161 -7.39 17.47 6.33
C PRO A 161 -7.01 16.06 5.86
N ILE A 162 -6.76 15.17 6.82
CA ILE A 162 -6.34 13.79 6.53
C ILE A 162 -7.43 13.06 5.75
N ASP A 163 -8.70 13.26 6.07
CA ASP A 163 -9.83 12.63 5.36
C ASP A 163 -9.87 12.98 3.86
N GLU A 164 -9.61 14.24 3.51
CA GLU A 164 -9.50 14.71 2.12
C GLU A 164 -8.38 14.01 1.36
N THR A 165 -7.23 13.84 2.02
CA THR A 165 -6.05 13.23 1.41
C THR A 165 -6.23 11.73 1.24
N VAL A 166 -6.74 11.07 2.28
CA VAL A 166 -7.03 9.64 2.32
C VAL A 166 -8.01 9.20 1.24
N ARG A 167 -8.99 10.05 0.90
CA ARG A 167 -9.94 9.78 -0.19
C ARG A 167 -9.26 9.55 -1.54
N GLN A 168 -8.00 9.92 -1.72
CA GLN A 168 -7.26 9.69 -2.97
C GLN A 168 -6.58 8.31 -3.02
N HIS A 169 -6.54 7.59 -1.89
CA HIS A 169 -5.95 6.26 -1.74
C HIS A 169 -7.00 5.14 -1.73
N ILE A 170 -8.29 5.47 -1.75
CA ILE A 170 -9.36 4.47 -1.77
C ILE A 170 -9.68 4.01 -3.20
N PRO A 171 -10.03 2.73 -3.43
CA PRO A 171 -10.33 2.23 -4.76
C PRO A 171 -11.41 3.01 -5.52
N ALA A 172 -12.43 3.53 -4.83
CA ALA A 172 -13.51 4.31 -5.43
C ALA A 172 -13.06 5.64 -6.09
N SER A 173 -11.88 6.15 -5.70
CA SER A 173 -11.30 7.37 -6.28
C SER A 173 -10.48 7.13 -7.54
N GLY A 174 -10.33 5.87 -7.95
CA GLY A 174 -9.47 5.49 -9.05
C GLY A 174 -7.98 5.51 -8.75
N LEU A 175 -7.57 5.75 -7.49
CA LEU A 175 -6.18 5.64 -7.03
C LEU A 175 -5.20 6.58 -7.78
N HIS A 176 -5.65 7.78 -8.15
CA HIS A 176 -4.89 8.72 -8.97
C HIS A 176 -3.69 9.35 -8.26
N SER A 177 -3.66 9.36 -6.94
CA SER A 177 -2.60 10.02 -6.15
C SER A 177 -2.08 9.11 -5.03
N THR A 178 -1.89 7.83 -5.34
CA THR A 178 -1.31 6.84 -4.43
C THR A 178 0.08 6.38 -4.87
N THR A 179 0.82 5.72 -3.97
CA THR A 179 2.13 5.14 -4.32
C THR A 179 1.96 3.98 -5.31
N ALA A 180 2.93 3.80 -6.20
CA ALA A 180 2.87 2.78 -7.24
C ALA A 180 2.72 1.36 -6.68
N THR A 181 3.46 1.06 -5.60
CA THR A 181 3.44 -0.24 -4.92
C THR A 181 2.10 -0.52 -4.25
N TYR A 182 1.51 0.47 -3.57
CA TYR A 182 0.19 0.33 -2.96
C TYR A 182 -0.92 0.16 -4.00
N GLY A 183 -0.90 1.01 -5.04
CA GLY A 183 -1.87 0.96 -6.13
C GLY A 183 -1.84 -0.37 -6.89
N LEU A 184 -0.64 -0.84 -7.24
CA LEU A 184 -0.45 -2.15 -7.88
C LEU A 184 -0.96 -3.29 -7.00
N MET A 185 -0.70 -3.24 -5.69
CA MET A 185 -1.17 -4.27 -4.75
C MET A 185 -2.69 -4.38 -4.76
N LEU A 186 -3.41 -3.25 -4.64
CA LEU A 186 -4.87 -3.24 -4.71
C LEU A 186 -5.38 -3.79 -6.04
N CYS A 187 -4.77 -3.37 -7.16
CA CYS A 187 -5.16 -3.83 -8.49
C CYS A 187 -4.92 -5.33 -8.67
N ALA A 188 -3.77 -5.84 -8.22
CA ALA A 188 -3.44 -7.26 -8.29
C ALA A 188 -4.42 -8.11 -7.44
N ILE A 189 -4.78 -7.65 -6.24
CA ILE A 189 -5.78 -8.31 -5.39
C ILE A 189 -7.13 -8.40 -6.11
N GLN A 190 -7.61 -7.28 -6.64
CA GLN A 190 -8.89 -7.22 -7.33
C GLN A 190 -8.91 -8.12 -8.57
N PHE A 191 -7.83 -8.08 -9.36
CA PHE A 191 -7.67 -8.89 -10.56
C PHE A 191 -7.65 -10.40 -10.24
N HIS A 192 -6.83 -10.81 -9.27
CA HIS A 192 -6.76 -12.20 -8.81
C HIS A 192 -8.11 -12.69 -8.26
N GLY A 193 -8.75 -11.84 -7.45
CA GLY A 193 -10.01 -12.14 -6.78
C GLY A 193 -11.18 -12.35 -7.72
N LYS A 194 -11.13 -11.83 -8.96
CA LYS A 194 -12.23 -11.86 -9.94
C LYS A 194 -13.56 -11.43 -9.32
N GLY A 195 -13.52 -10.41 -8.46
CA GLY A 195 -14.67 -9.87 -7.72
C GLY A 195 -15.05 -10.62 -6.42
N LYS A 196 -14.42 -11.76 -6.12
CA LYS A 196 -14.66 -12.50 -4.85
C LYS A 196 -13.77 -12.03 -3.71
N ILE A 197 -12.56 -11.58 -4.03
CA ILE A 197 -11.63 -10.93 -3.09
C ILE A 197 -11.63 -9.46 -3.46
N VAL A 198 -12.22 -8.63 -2.61
CA VAL A 198 -12.34 -7.18 -2.83
C VAL A 198 -11.51 -6.47 -1.77
N PRO A 199 -10.45 -5.75 -2.16
CA PRO A 199 -9.62 -5.03 -1.20
C PRO A 199 -10.32 -3.75 -0.74
N GLU A 200 -10.16 -3.44 0.55
CA GLU A 200 -10.64 -2.23 1.21
C GLU A 200 -9.46 -1.52 1.88
N SER A 201 -9.40 -0.20 1.71
CA SER A 201 -8.39 0.65 2.32
C SER A 201 -8.89 1.18 3.65
N ILE A 202 -8.21 0.83 4.75
CA ILE A 202 -8.53 1.33 6.09
C ILE A 202 -7.49 2.38 6.45
N ALA A 203 -7.90 3.64 6.42
CA ALA A 203 -7.03 4.77 6.67
C ALA A 203 -7.27 5.37 8.06
N VAL A 204 -6.18 5.69 8.73
CA VAL A 204 -6.19 6.07 10.14
C VAL A 204 -5.29 7.29 10.34
N PRO A 205 -5.81 8.40 10.90
CA PRO A 205 -4.98 9.49 11.41
C PRO A 205 -4.09 8.97 12.54
N ILE A 206 -2.77 9.01 12.33
CA ILE A 206 -1.80 8.45 13.28
C ILE A 206 -1.24 9.51 14.21
N LEU A 207 -0.93 10.69 13.68
CA LEU A 207 -0.30 11.76 14.44
C LEU A 207 -0.79 13.10 13.89
N ALA A 208 -1.43 13.91 14.74
CA ALA A 208 -1.73 15.28 14.39
C ALA A 208 -0.48 16.15 14.57
N THR A 209 -0.15 16.97 13.57
CA THR A 209 0.96 17.92 13.65
C THR A 209 0.44 19.33 13.89
N CYS A 210 0.99 20.01 14.89
CA CYS A 210 0.64 21.39 15.21
C CYS A 210 1.46 22.39 14.39
N GLU A 211 2.69 22.02 14.06
CA GLU A 211 3.68 22.83 13.38
C GLU A 211 4.04 22.18 12.03
N PRO A 212 4.19 22.93 10.93
CA PRO A 212 4.58 22.39 9.63
C PRO A 212 5.90 21.60 9.69
N GLU A 213 6.84 22.02 10.53
CA GLU A 213 8.17 21.44 10.71
C GLU A 213 8.10 20.03 11.33
N ASP A 214 7.07 19.77 12.14
CA ASP A 214 6.84 18.45 12.76
C ASP A 214 6.37 17.40 11.74
N LEU A 215 5.96 17.80 10.53
CA LEU A 215 5.36 16.90 9.54
C LEU A 215 6.36 15.86 9.02
N ALA A 216 7.56 16.30 8.63
CA ALA A 216 8.60 15.41 8.12
C ALA A 216 9.11 14.46 9.21
N ASP A 217 9.31 14.97 10.43
CA ASP A 217 9.74 14.17 11.58
C ASP A 217 8.66 13.16 12.01
N GLY A 218 7.40 13.57 11.96
CA GLY A 218 6.26 12.70 12.21
C GLY A 218 6.16 11.58 11.19
N GLU A 219 6.28 11.90 9.90
CA GLU A 219 6.26 10.90 8.83
C GLU A 219 7.39 9.89 9.00
N ARG A 220 8.61 10.35 9.33
CA ARG A 220 9.76 9.49 9.62
C ARG A 220 9.47 8.56 10.79
N LEU A 221 9.00 9.10 11.91
CA LEU A 221 8.69 8.32 13.11
C LEU A 221 7.65 7.24 12.82
N VAL A 222 6.51 7.62 12.22
CA VAL A 222 5.43 6.67 11.92
C VAL A 222 5.85 5.65 10.89
N THR A 223 6.60 6.06 9.85
CA THR A 223 7.13 5.11 8.86
C THR A 223 8.07 4.10 9.53
N THR A 224 8.97 4.53 10.40
CA THR A 224 9.85 3.62 11.14
C THR A 224 9.07 2.66 12.03
N LEU A 225 8.07 3.14 12.76
CA LEU A 225 7.23 2.29 13.63
C LEU A 225 6.39 1.28 12.84
N ALA A 226 5.85 1.71 11.70
CA ALA A 226 5.09 0.87 10.78
C ALA A 226 5.98 0.02 9.86
N GLN A 227 7.30 0.02 10.09
CA GLN A 227 8.34 -0.59 9.25
C GLN A 227 8.10 -0.35 7.76
N SER A 228 7.61 0.85 7.44
CA SER A 228 6.90 1.10 6.19
C SER A 228 7.82 1.39 4.99
N LEU A 229 9.14 1.40 5.22
CA LEU A 229 10.11 1.51 4.16
C LEU A 229 10.15 0.22 3.34
N VAL A 230 10.26 0.35 2.02
CA VAL A 230 10.37 -0.76 1.06
C VAL A 230 11.58 -1.65 1.35
N ASN A 231 12.63 -1.10 1.96
CA ASN A 231 13.81 -1.87 2.39
C ASN A 231 13.62 -2.57 3.75
N GLN A 232 12.48 -2.37 4.43
CA GLN A 232 12.26 -2.80 5.81
C GLN A 232 10.88 -3.42 6.10
N THR A 233 9.95 -3.50 5.15
CA THR A 233 8.69 -4.33 5.10
C THR A 233 7.42 -3.64 4.56
N SER A 234 7.45 -2.45 3.92
CA SER A 234 6.21 -1.92 3.30
C SER A 234 6.34 -1.04 2.03
N PHE A 235 5.41 -0.11 1.77
CA PHE A 235 5.15 0.58 0.49
C PHE A 235 5.94 1.88 0.26
N ASN A 236 6.59 2.47 1.27
CA ASN A 236 7.25 3.79 1.17
C ASN A 236 8.70 3.71 0.70
N ILE A 237 9.08 4.62 -0.21
CA ILE A 237 10.36 4.58 -0.91
C ILE A 237 11.26 5.70 -0.40
N ILE A 238 12.29 5.31 0.37
CA ILE A 238 13.61 5.94 0.68
C ILE A 238 13.73 7.47 0.92
N GLU A 239 12.92 8.36 0.35
CA GLU A 239 12.87 9.77 0.75
C GLU A 239 11.65 10.06 1.62
N LEU A 240 11.93 10.20 2.91
CA LEU A 240 10.98 10.63 3.93
C LEU A 240 11.03 12.16 4.05
N GLY A 241 9.86 12.81 4.11
CA GLY A 241 9.72 14.25 4.25
C GLY A 241 9.41 14.99 2.95
N GLY A 242 8.84 14.31 1.95
CA GLY A 242 8.41 14.97 0.72
C GLY A 242 7.11 15.75 0.91
N THR A 243 7.17 17.00 1.34
CA THR A 243 6.11 17.94 1.00
C THR A 243 6.12 18.08 -0.52
N LYS A 244 5.02 17.75 -1.19
CA LYS A 244 4.78 18.30 -2.52
C LYS A 244 4.58 19.80 -2.34
N ASP A 245 5.68 20.54 -2.30
CA ASP A 245 5.63 21.99 -2.42
C ASP A 245 5.13 22.30 -3.85
N SER A 246 3.90 22.82 -3.91
CA SER A 246 3.25 23.52 -5.04
C SER A 246 3.24 22.85 -6.42
#